data_AF-A0A7S1D9K9-F1
#
_entry.id   AF-A0A7S1D9K9-F1
#
_cell.length_a   1.000
_cell.length_b   1.000
_cell.length_c   1.000
_cell.angle_alpha   90.00
_cell.angle_beta   90.00
_cell.angle_gamma   90.00
#
_symmetry.space_group_name_H-M   'P 1'
#
loop_
_entity.id
_entity.type
_entity.pdbx_description
1 polymer ?
#
loop_
_entity_poly.entity_id
_entity_poly.type
_entity_poly.pdbx_seq_one_letter_code
_entity_poly.pdbx_strand_id
1 'polypeptide(L)'
;KKKKKDDDDDYSLYVDELLGVKIVVVAQHDEWEDHYRLMESLVCGAMVMTDTMLTLPEGLVDGKNIVVYDSAESLQRLLLHYLNPHNDKQRLQIAKQGWELAMTQHQPHHRIETLLFGKKHT
;
A
#
# COMPACT_ATOMS: atom_id res chain seq x y z
N LYS A 1 -42.74 6.39 0.34
CA LYS A 1 -41.72 5.31 0.18
C LYS A 1 -40.36 5.97 0.14
N LYS A 2 -39.57 5.92 1.23
CA LYS A 2 -38.17 6.36 1.21
C LYS A 2 -37.41 5.36 0.35
N LYS A 3 -36.81 5.80 -0.76
CA LYS A 3 -35.83 5.00 -1.50
C LYS A 3 -34.69 4.70 -0.53
N LYS A 4 -34.40 3.42 -0.31
CA LYS A 4 -33.11 2.96 0.20
C LYS A 4 -32.07 3.56 -0.76
N LYS A 5 -31.13 4.33 -0.21
CA LYS A 5 -29.97 4.82 -0.96
C LYS A 5 -29.10 3.58 -1.17
N ASP A 6 -28.76 3.32 -2.42
CA ASP A 6 -28.11 2.09 -2.86
C ASP A 6 -26.73 1.96 -2.18
N ASP A 7 -26.49 0.83 -1.50
CA ASP A 7 -25.24 0.52 -0.79
C ASP A 7 -24.09 0.13 -1.75
N ASP A 8 -24.35 0.08 -3.07
CA ASP A 8 -23.39 -0.29 -4.11
C ASP A 8 -22.43 0.86 -4.52
N ASP A 9 -22.63 2.08 -4.02
CA ASP A 9 -21.83 3.28 -4.35
C ASP A 9 -20.59 3.50 -3.45
N ASP A 10 -20.46 2.80 -2.32
CA ASP A 10 -19.41 3.11 -1.33
C ASP A 10 -18.02 2.58 -1.73
N TYR A 11 -17.97 1.36 -2.27
CA TYR A 11 -16.72 0.73 -2.70
C TYR A 11 -16.14 1.34 -3.98
N SER A 12 -16.98 1.81 -4.90
CA SER A 12 -16.51 2.50 -6.11
C SER A 12 -15.85 3.83 -5.76
N LEU A 13 -16.46 4.60 -4.84
CA LEU A 13 -15.89 5.84 -4.32
C LEU A 13 -14.55 5.59 -3.61
N TYR A 14 -14.44 4.54 -2.79
CA TYR A 14 -13.18 4.19 -2.15
C TYR A 14 -12.05 3.94 -3.16
N VAL A 15 -12.31 3.15 -4.20
CA VAL A 15 -11.32 2.85 -5.24
C VAL A 15 -10.97 4.09 -6.05
N ASP A 16 -11.95 4.90 -6.42
CA ASP A 16 -11.74 6.14 -7.17
C ASP A 16 -10.86 7.13 -6.39
N GLU A 17 -11.08 7.26 -5.09
CA GLU A 17 -10.22 8.07 -4.20
C GLU A 17 -8.80 7.50 -4.13
N LEU A 18 -8.64 6.19 -3.98
CA LEU A 18 -7.31 5.55 -3.96
C LEU A 18 -6.54 5.75 -5.27
N LEU A 19 -7.22 5.78 -6.41
CA LEU A 19 -6.61 6.03 -7.72
C LEU A 19 -6.19 7.51 -7.91
N GLY A 20 -6.81 8.43 -7.17
CA GLY A 20 -6.55 9.87 -7.29
C GLY A 20 -5.44 10.41 -6.38
N VAL A 21 -5.05 9.66 -5.33
CA VAL A 21 -4.07 10.13 -4.33
C VAL A 21 -2.63 9.84 -4.73
N LYS A 22 -1.72 10.71 -4.29
CA LYS A 22 -0.26 10.54 -4.54
C LYS A 22 0.39 9.59 -3.53
N ILE A 23 -0.10 9.63 -2.29
CA ILE A 23 0.47 8.92 -1.15
C ILE A 23 -0.69 8.37 -0.32
N VAL A 24 -0.64 7.09 0.02
CA VAL A 24 -1.54 6.48 1.00
C VAL A 24 -0.74 6.18 2.25
N VAL A 25 -1.25 6.64 3.40
CA VAL A 25 -0.66 6.33 4.70
C VAL A 25 -1.50 5.24 5.34
N VAL A 26 -0.87 4.09 5.55
CA VAL A 26 -1.40 3.02 6.37
C VAL A 26 -0.85 3.22 7.78
N ALA A 27 -1.73 3.35 8.75
CA ALA A 27 -1.40 3.43 10.16
C ALA A 27 -2.11 2.29 10.87
N GLN A 28 -1.35 1.41 11.52
CA GLN A 28 -1.90 0.28 12.25
C GLN A 28 -2.00 0.64 13.73
N HIS A 29 -2.79 -0.16 14.46
CA HIS A 29 -2.78 -0.07 15.91
C HIS A 29 -1.57 -0.88 16.41
N ASP A 30 -0.96 -0.43 17.52
CA ASP A 30 0.20 -1.12 18.08
C ASP A 30 -0.08 -2.62 18.23
N GLU A 31 0.88 -3.45 17.78
CA GLU A 31 0.88 -4.93 17.79
C GLU A 31 0.02 -5.63 16.73
N TRP A 32 -0.67 -4.90 15.84
CA TRP A 32 -1.38 -5.51 14.72
C TRP A 32 -0.47 -5.58 13.50
N GLU A 33 -0.41 -6.75 12.89
CA GLU A 33 0.35 -7.03 11.68
C GLU A 33 -0.63 -7.63 10.66
N ASP A 34 -0.46 -7.27 9.38
CA ASP A 34 -1.20 -7.82 8.23
C ASP A 34 -2.66 -7.32 8.05
N HIS A 35 -2.84 -6.38 7.12
CA HIS A 35 -4.15 -5.87 6.71
C HIS A 35 -4.25 -5.76 5.19
N TYR A 36 -5.40 -6.18 4.64
CA TYR A 36 -5.73 -6.04 3.22
C TYR A 36 -5.56 -4.60 2.69
N ARG A 37 -5.75 -3.59 3.55
CA ARG A 37 -5.56 -2.17 3.20
C ARG A 37 -4.15 -1.87 2.68
N LEU A 38 -3.12 -2.53 3.21
CA LEU A 38 -1.76 -2.37 2.71
C LEU A 38 -1.67 -2.82 1.25
N MET A 39 -2.24 -3.98 0.94
CA MET A 39 -2.22 -4.54 -0.41
C MET A 39 -3.12 -3.76 -1.36
N GLU A 40 -4.33 -3.37 -0.94
CA GLU A 40 -5.23 -2.49 -1.69
C GLU A 40 -4.53 -1.18 -2.09
N SER A 41 -3.84 -0.55 -1.13
CA SER A 41 -3.11 0.69 -1.39
C SER A 41 -1.98 0.50 -2.41
N LEU A 42 -1.24 -0.63 -2.32
CA LEU A 42 -0.16 -0.94 -3.26
C LEU A 42 -0.70 -1.21 -4.68
N VAL A 43 -1.81 -1.95 -4.83
CA VAL A 43 -2.38 -2.27 -6.15
C VAL A 43 -3.04 -1.07 -6.83
N CYS A 44 -3.48 -0.07 -6.07
CA CYS A 44 -3.99 1.20 -6.60
C CYS A 44 -2.89 2.14 -7.14
N GLY A 45 -1.61 1.84 -6.90
CA GLY A 45 -0.48 2.50 -7.56
C GLY A 45 -0.04 3.83 -6.94
N ALA A 46 -0.61 4.24 -5.81
CA ALA A 46 -0.08 5.32 -5.00
C ALA A 46 1.23 4.91 -4.31
N MET A 47 2.07 5.88 -3.90
CA MET A 47 3.18 5.56 -3.01
C MET A 47 2.63 5.24 -1.62
N VAL A 48 2.97 4.08 -1.07
CA VAL A 48 2.44 3.66 0.24
C VAL A 48 3.45 3.93 1.33
N MET A 49 2.98 4.55 2.42
CA MET A 49 3.70 4.68 3.68
C MET A 49 3.05 3.78 4.73
N THR A 50 3.86 3.09 5.53
CA THR A 50 3.37 2.26 6.64
C THR A 50 4.17 2.54 7.90
N ASP A 51 3.54 2.39 9.05
CA ASP A 51 4.22 2.31 10.33
C ASP A 51 5.10 1.05 10.41
N THR A 52 5.98 1.02 11.40
CA THR A 52 6.97 -0.05 11.55
C THR A 52 6.28 -1.37 11.88
N MET A 53 6.61 -2.41 11.11
CA MET A 53 6.16 -3.79 11.29
C MET A 53 7.28 -4.64 11.87
N LEU A 54 6.95 -5.71 12.60
CA LEU A 54 7.90 -6.73 13.03
C LEU A 54 8.65 -7.32 11.83
N THR A 55 7.94 -7.57 10.73
CA THR A 55 8.53 -8.00 9.46
C THR A 55 7.64 -7.54 8.32
N LEU A 56 8.20 -6.71 7.42
CA LEU A 56 7.50 -6.33 6.20
C LEU A 56 7.12 -7.58 5.38
N PRO A 57 5.98 -7.57 4.67
CA PRO A 57 5.66 -8.60 3.70
C PRO A 57 6.81 -8.86 2.72
N GLU A 58 6.98 -10.12 2.34
CA GLU A 58 8.13 -10.58 1.54
C GLU A 58 8.37 -9.71 0.30
N GLY A 59 9.63 -9.31 0.10
CA GLY A 59 10.05 -8.47 -1.03
C GLY A 59 9.79 -6.97 -0.86
N LEU A 60 8.99 -6.55 0.14
CA LEU A 60 8.90 -5.13 0.50
C LEU A 60 10.18 -4.69 1.22
N VAL A 61 10.68 -3.54 0.82
CA VAL A 61 11.94 -2.94 1.27
C VAL A 61 11.70 -1.44 1.38
N ASP A 62 11.94 -0.90 2.58
CA ASP A 62 11.85 0.52 2.87
C ASP A 62 12.71 1.36 1.90
N GLY A 63 12.16 2.48 1.45
CA GLY A 63 12.76 3.40 0.49
C GLY A 63 12.83 2.88 -0.96
N LYS A 64 12.45 1.63 -1.21
CA LYS A 64 12.48 1.02 -2.55
C LYS A 64 11.09 0.87 -3.14
N ASN A 65 10.21 0.14 -2.47
CA ASN A 65 8.86 -0.18 -2.96
C ASN A 65 7.77 0.05 -1.89
N ILE A 66 8.16 0.54 -0.72
CA ILE A 66 7.33 1.06 0.35
C ILE A 66 8.16 2.08 1.14
N VAL A 67 7.52 2.93 1.92
CA VAL A 67 8.21 3.82 2.87
C VAL A 67 7.73 3.51 4.29
N VAL A 68 8.66 3.33 5.21
CA VAL A 68 8.37 3.06 6.61
C VAL A 68 8.57 4.32 7.46
N TYR A 69 7.64 4.59 8.35
CA TYR A 69 7.77 5.61 9.39
C TYR A 69 7.67 5.00 10.79
N ASP A 70 8.24 5.68 11.77
CA ASP A 70 8.37 5.21 13.16
C ASP A 70 7.69 6.14 14.18
N SER A 71 7.20 7.30 13.73
CA SER A 71 6.65 8.34 14.58
C SER A 71 5.86 9.35 13.76
N ALA A 72 5.01 10.13 14.42
CA ALA A 72 4.31 11.23 13.77
C ALA A 72 5.28 12.27 13.16
N GLU A 73 6.41 12.53 13.82
CA GLU A 73 7.45 13.44 13.34
C GLU A 73 8.13 12.89 12.07
N SER A 74 8.51 11.61 12.06
CA SER A 74 9.12 11.01 10.87
C SER A 74 8.13 10.92 9.71
N LEU A 75 6.86 10.59 9.97
CA LEU A 75 5.79 10.62 8.98
C LEU A 75 5.66 12.02 8.35
N GLN A 76 5.60 13.07 9.18
CA GLN A 76 5.51 14.45 8.69
C GLN A 76 6.70 14.82 7.81
N ARG A 77 7.92 14.50 8.24
CA ARG A 77 9.14 14.74 7.47
C ARG A 77 9.13 14.01 6.13
N LEU A 78 8.73 12.73 6.11
CA LEU A 78 8.65 11.91 4.90
C LEU A 78 7.58 12.42 3.94
N LEU A 79 6.40 12.81 4.45
CA LEU A 79 5.35 13.43 3.64
C LEU A 79 5.86 14.72 2.96
N LEU A 80 6.48 15.62 3.72
CA LEU A 80 7.04 16.85 3.18
C LEU A 80 8.13 16.57 2.14
N HIS A 81 8.97 15.56 2.36
CA HIS A 81 9.99 15.14 1.38
C HIS A 81 9.35 14.65 0.08
N TYR A 82 8.42 13.70 0.13
CA TYR A 82 7.87 13.07 -1.08
C TYR A 82 6.77 13.87 -1.77
N LEU A 83 6.16 14.84 -1.09
CA LEU A 83 5.24 15.81 -1.71
C LEU A 83 5.98 16.97 -2.38
N ASN A 84 7.28 17.14 -2.12
CA ASN A 84 8.10 18.13 -2.81
C ASN A 84 8.23 17.75 -4.31
N PRO A 85 7.87 18.65 -5.25
CA PRO A 85 7.98 18.38 -6.70
C PRO A 85 9.37 17.94 -7.18
N HIS A 86 10.44 18.35 -6.48
CA HIS A 86 11.80 17.91 -6.81
C HIS A 86 12.03 16.41 -6.60
N ASN A 87 11.21 15.76 -5.76
CA ASN A 87 11.30 14.35 -5.43
C ASN A 87 10.24 13.50 -6.17
N ASP A 88 9.46 14.07 -7.09
CA ASP A 88 8.38 13.39 -7.82
C ASP A 88 8.86 12.11 -8.52
N LYS A 89 10.04 12.16 -9.15
CA LYS A 89 10.63 11.00 -9.82
C LYS A 89 10.89 9.85 -8.84
N GLN A 90 11.41 10.16 -7.65
CA GLN A 90 11.65 9.17 -6.61
C GLN A 90 10.33 8.58 -6.10
N ARG A 91 9.34 9.44 -5.78
CA ARG A 91 8.02 9.02 -5.31
C ARG A 91 7.34 8.08 -6.31
N LEU A 92 7.31 8.46 -7.60
CA LEU A 92 6.71 7.66 -8.66
C LEU A 92 7.44 6.33 -8.88
N GLN A 93 8.77 6.33 -8.74
CA GLN A 93 9.55 5.10 -8.83
C GLN A 93 9.20 4.11 -7.69
N ILE A 94 9.09 4.61 -6.45
CA ILE A 94 8.71 3.79 -5.30
C ILE A 94 7.29 3.24 -5.49
N ALA A 95 6.34 4.11 -5.85
CA ALA A 95 4.95 3.72 -6.11
C ALA A 95 4.85 2.63 -7.17
N LYS A 96 5.56 2.80 -8.31
CA LYS A 96 5.60 1.81 -9.38
C LYS A 96 6.18 0.47 -8.91
N GLN A 97 7.28 0.48 -8.16
CA GLN A 97 7.89 -0.75 -7.67
C GLN A 97 7.03 -1.47 -6.61
N GLY A 98 6.31 -0.71 -5.78
CA GLY A 98 5.31 -1.25 -4.85
C GLY A 98 4.17 -1.94 -5.58
N TRP A 99 3.62 -1.27 -6.58
CA TRP A 99 2.58 -1.82 -7.45
C TRP A 99 3.06 -3.08 -8.20
N GLU A 100 4.24 -3.05 -8.82
CA GLU A 100 4.80 -4.20 -9.55
C GLU A 100 4.96 -5.41 -8.62
N LEU A 101 5.47 -5.20 -7.41
CA LEU A 101 5.61 -6.28 -6.42
C LEU A 101 4.25 -6.83 -6.00
N ALA A 102 3.28 -5.96 -5.69
CA ALA A 102 1.95 -6.39 -5.25
C ALA A 102 1.19 -7.17 -6.33
N MET A 103 1.29 -6.72 -7.58
CA MET A 103 0.68 -7.39 -8.73
C MET A 103 1.32 -8.72 -9.07
N THR A 104 2.62 -8.90 -8.78
CA THR A 104 3.37 -10.12 -9.15
C THR A 104 3.54 -11.14 -8.02
N GLN A 105 3.40 -10.73 -6.75
CA GLN A 105 3.70 -11.59 -5.61
C GLN A 105 2.66 -11.58 -4.49
N HIS A 106 1.83 -10.53 -4.37
CA HIS A 106 0.93 -10.37 -3.20
C HIS A 106 -0.58 -10.39 -3.50
N GLN A 107 -0.99 -10.72 -4.73
CA GLN A 107 -2.38 -11.07 -5.01
C GLN A 107 -2.83 -12.30 -4.17
N PRO A 108 -4.11 -12.38 -3.75
CA PRO A 108 -4.62 -13.48 -2.93
C PRO A 108 -4.32 -14.87 -3.51
N HIS A 109 -4.37 -15.03 -4.83
CA HIS A 109 -4.09 -16.31 -5.49
C HIS A 109 -2.63 -16.76 -5.34
N HIS A 110 -1.65 -15.84 -5.22
CA HIS A 110 -0.25 -16.21 -5.00
C HIS A 110 -0.03 -16.91 -3.65
N ARG A 111 -0.78 -16.51 -2.62
CA ARG A 111 -0.75 -17.17 -1.31
C ARG A 111 -1.30 -18.59 -1.41
N ILE A 112 -2.41 -18.78 -2.13
CA ILE A 112 -3.00 -20.10 -2.37
C ILE A 112 -2.04 -20.97 -3.19
N GLU A 113 -1.43 -20.44 -4.25
CA GLU A 113 -0.43 -21.16 -5.04
C GLU A 113 0.76 -21.60 -4.18
N THR A 114 1.27 -20.71 -3.33
CA THR A 114 2.39 -21.03 -2.43
C THR A 114 2.03 -22.13 -1.45
N LEU A 115 0.80 -22.14 -0.94
CA LEU A 115 0.31 -23.17 -0.01
C LEU A 115 0.19 -24.54 -0.70
N LEU A 116 -0.32 -24.57 -1.93
CA LEU A 116 -0.57 -25.81 -2.68
C LEU A 116 0.68 -26.38 -3.33
N PHE A 117 1.57 -25.52 -3.83
CA PHE A 117 2.68 -25.91 -4.71
C PHE A 117 4.06 -25.56 -4.13
N GLY A 118 4.12 -24.89 -2.98
CA GLY A 118 5.36 -24.34 -2.43
C GLY A 118 5.78 -23.04 -3.11
N LYS A 119 6.87 -22.43 -2.62
CA LYS A 119 7.42 -21.21 -3.24
C LYS A 119 8.07 -21.54 -4.59
N LYS A 120 7.70 -20.79 -5.63
CA LYS A 120 8.49 -20.76 -6.88
C LYS A 120 9.83 -20.09 -6.59
N HIS A 121 10.93 -20.81 -6.79
CA HIS A 121 12.26 -20.22 -6.81
C HIS A 121 12.44 -19.52 -8.17
N THR A 122 12.26 -18.20 -8.19
CA THR A 122 12.63 -17.34 -9.33
C THR A 122 13.93 -16.61 -9.04
#